data_AF-A0A1W9WPK7-F1
#
_entry.id   AF-A0A1W9WPK7-F1
#
_cell.length_a   1.000
_cell.length_b   1.000
_cell.length_c   1.000
_cell.angle_alpha   90.00
_cell.angle_beta   90.00
_cell.angle_gamma   90.00
#
_symmetry.space_group_name_H-M   'P 1'
#
loop_
_entity.id
_entity.type
_entity.pdbx_description
1 polymer ?
#
loop_
_entity_poly.entity_id
_entity_poly.type
_entity_poly.pdbx_seq_one_letter_code
_entity_poly.pdbx_strand_id
1 'polypeptide(L)'
;MYLMKTTINFRYVALADEIQENIMEGRFAPGEKLPSLRKLHNQLGLSITTIHQAYIELEKRGRMEAREKSGFYVKSVIQQHKSLPAESKFSKPPWVCNFQKK
;
A
#
# COMPACT_ATOMS: atom_id res chain seq x y z
N MET A 1 -3.62 -28.07 25.19
CA MET A 1 -2.53 -27.27 25.79
C MET A 1 -1.24 -27.57 25.04
N TYR A 2 -0.84 -26.71 24.12
CA TYR A 2 0.53 -26.64 23.59
C TYR A 2 0.87 -25.15 23.44
N LEU A 3 1.72 -24.68 24.33
CA LEU A 3 2.23 -23.32 24.44
C LEU A 3 3.68 -23.37 23.97
N MET A 4 3.92 -22.92 22.76
CA MET A 4 5.19 -22.32 22.33
C MET A 4 5.03 -21.83 20.90
N LYS A 5 4.42 -20.65 20.74
CA LYS A 5 4.67 -19.84 19.55
C LYS A 5 6.11 -19.37 19.70
N THR A 6 7.05 -20.04 19.04
CA THR A 6 8.44 -19.58 18.93
C THR A 6 8.40 -18.19 18.32
N THR A 7 8.57 -17.17 19.15
CA THR A 7 8.56 -15.77 18.71
C THR A 7 9.86 -15.52 17.98
N ILE A 8 9.90 -15.87 16.69
CA ILE A 8 10.91 -15.30 15.80
C ILE A 8 10.57 -13.82 15.73
N ASN A 9 11.28 -13.02 16.52
CA ASN A 9 11.06 -11.59 16.60
C ASN A 9 11.67 -10.95 15.34
N PHE A 10 10.92 -11.01 14.25
CA PHE A 10 11.32 -10.44 12.99
C PHE A 10 11.35 -8.91 13.13
N ARG A 11 12.55 -8.32 13.01
CA ARG A 11 12.74 -6.87 13.16
C ARG A 11 11.85 -6.04 12.22
N TYR A 12 11.54 -6.57 11.04
CA TYR A 12 10.63 -5.90 10.10
C TYR A 12 9.16 -5.96 10.55
N VAL A 13 8.75 -7.02 11.26
CA VAL A 13 7.38 -7.14 11.80
C VAL A 13 7.21 -6.16 12.95
N ALA A 14 8.16 -6.10 13.88
CA ALA A 14 8.15 -5.13 14.96
C ALA A 14 8.09 -3.69 14.44
N LEU A 15 8.88 -3.36 13.40
CA LEU A 15 8.83 -2.06 12.73
C LEU A 15 7.47 -1.78 12.08
N ALA A 16 6.89 -2.78 11.41
CA ALA A 16 5.55 -2.64 10.81
C ALA A 16 4.49 -2.38 11.88
N ASP A 17 4.56 -3.08 13.01
CA ASP A 17 3.62 -2.91 14.12
C ASP A 17 3.78 -1.52 14.77
N GLU A 18 4.99 -1.04 14.99
CA GLU A 18 5.26 0.31 15.50
C GLU A 18 4.72 1.40 14.58
N ILE A 19 4.93 1.28 13.26
CA ILE A 19 4.38 2.23 12.29
C ILE A 19 2.85 2.17 12.29
N GLN A 20 2.28 0.97 12.39
CA GLN A 20 0.83 0.79 12.47
C GLN A 20 0.24 1.46 13.72
N GLU A 21 0.88 1.31 14.87
CA GLU A 21 0.49 1.99 16.11
C GLU A 21 0.56 3.51 15.94
N ASN A 22 1.63 4.05 15.36
CA ASN A 22 1.74 5.48 15.07
C ASN A 22 0.62 5.99 14.13
N ILE A 23 0.21 5.20 13.15
CA ILE A 23 -0.95 5.52 12.30
C ILE A 23 -2.24 5.50 13.11
N MET A 24 -2.41 4.53 14.01
CA MET A 24 -3.59 4.40 14.88
C MET A 24 -3.68 5.52 15.92
N GLU A 25 -2.55 5.98 16.45
CA GLU A 25 -2.44 7.14 17.33
C GLU A 25 -2.75 8.47 16.61
N GLY A 26 -2.86 8.44 15.28
CA GLY A 26 -3.12 9.63 14.47
C GLY A 26 -1.88 10.52 14.28
N ARG A 27 -0.67 9.99 14.52
CA ARG A 27 0.58 10.72 14.18
C ARG A 27 0.74 10.92 12.68
N PHE A 28 0.18 10.02 11.89
CA PHE A 28 0.09 10.13 10.44
C PHE A 28 -1.37 10.12 10.03
N ALA A 29 -1.81 11.22 9.44
CA ALA A 29 -3.17 11.31 8.94
C ALA A 29 -3.34 10.41 7.70
N PRO A 30 -4.54 9.84 7.47
CA PRO A 30 -4.84 9.15 6.23
C PRO A 30 -4.64 10.09 5.03
N GLY A 31 -3.85 9.66 4.05
CA GLY A 31 -3.43 10.47 2.90
C GLY A 31 -2.13 11.25 3.11
N GLU A 32 -1.56 11.22 4.31
CA GLU A 32 -0.26 11.85 4.60
C GLU A 32 0.90 11.00 4.08
N LYS A 33 2.01 11.69 3.80
CA LYS A 33 3.23 11.08 3.30
C LYS A 33 4.03 10.45 4.45
N LEU A 34 4.28 9.15 4.34
CA LEU A 34 5.16 8.42 5.26
C LEU A 34 6.63 8.81 5.05
N PRO A 35 7.47 8.66 6.08
CA PRO A 35 8.92 8.85 5.94
C PRO A 35 9.49 7.92 4.86
N SER A 36 10.51 8.41 4.14
CA SER A 36 11.20 7.60 3.14
C SER A 36 12.05 6.51 3.80
N LEU A 37 12.33 5.42 3.07
CA LEU A 37 13.20 4.33 3.54
C LEU A 37 14.54 4.84 4.10
N ARG A 38 15.14 5.83 3.42
CA ARG A 38 16.41 6.45 3.84
C ARG A 38 16.29 7.22 5.15
N LYS A 39 15.15 7.90 5.38
CA LYS A 39 14.92 8.64 6.63
C LYS A 39 14.77 7.67 7.80
N LEU A 40 13.99 6.59 7.61
CA LEU A 40 13.86 5.54 8.63
C LEU A 40 15.18 4.82 8.91
N HIS A 41 15.99 4.56 7.88
CA HIS A 41 17.33 3.99 8.06
C HIS A 41 18.18 4.89 8.98
N ASN A 42 18.19 6.20 8.74
CA ASN A 42 18.97 7.12 9.55
C ASN A 42 18.42 7.31 10.98
N GLN A 43 17.11 7.17 11.18
CA GLN A 43 16.48 7.30 12.51
C GLN A 43 16.65 6.03 13.36
N LEU A 44 16.52 4.84 12.75
CA LEU A 44 16.46 3.56 13.46
C LEU A 44 17.74 2.73 13.33
N GLY A 45 18.63 3.07 12.39
CA GLY A 45 19.85 2.30 12.11
C GLY A 45 19.60 0.92 11.50
N LEU A 46 18.38 0.65 11.01
CA LEU A 46 18.00 -0.62 10.40
C LEU A 46 18.35 -0.65 8.92
N SER A 47 18.72 -1.84 8.41
CA SER A 47 18.99 -2.03 6.98
C SER A 47 17.80 -1.62 6.11
N ILE A 48 18.09 -0.95 4.99
CA ILE A 48 17.07 -0.50 4.02
C ILE A 48 16.18 -1.66 3.55
N THR A 49 16.77 -2.86 3.39
CA THR A 49 16.04 -4.08 3.03
C THR A 49 15.00 -4.46 4.09
N THR A 50 15.34 -4.40 5.38
CA THR A 50 14.42 -4.68 6.50
C THR A 50 13.27 -3.69 6.53
N ILE A 51 13.57 -2.40 6.32
CA ILE A 51 12.55 -1.34 6.27
C ILE A 51 11.62 -1.57 5.07
N HIS A 52 12.19 -1.95 3.92
CA HIS A 52 11.41 -2.26 2.74
C HIS A 52 10.48 -3.46 2.97
N GLN A 53 10.95 -4.53 3.62
CA GLN A 53 10.10 -5.66 3.99
C GLN A 53 8.97 -5.24 4.94
N ALA A 54 9.24 -4.38 5.91
CA ALA A 54 8.20 -3.83 6.79
C ALA A 54 7.13 -3.05 6.02
N TYR A 55 7.55 -2.26 5.02
CA TYR A 55 6.64 -1.48 4.17
C TYR A 55 5.78 -2.38 3.28
N ILE A 56 6.37 -3.44 2.71
CA ILE A 56 5.63 -4.45 1.94
C ILE A 56 4.57 -5.13 2.83
N GLU A 57 4.91 -5.47 4.07
CA GLU A 57 3.94 -6.06 5.00
C GLU A 57 2.82 -5.09 5.40
N LEU A 58 3.13 -3.81 5.62
CA LEU A 58 2.13 -2.77 5.87
C LEU A 58 1.20 -2.53 4.66
N GLU A 59 1.76 -2.60 3.45
CA GLU A 59 1.02 -2.51 2.20
C GLU A 59 0.08 -3.71 2.04
N LYS A 60 0.56 -4.93 2.30
CA LYS A 60 -0.28 -6.15 2.33
C LYS A 60 -1.42 -6.05 3.34
N ARG A 61 -1.17 -5.43 4.49
CA ARG A 61 -2.19 -5.16 5.53
C ARG A 61 -3.16 -4.04 5.13
N GLY A 62 -2.94 -3.36 4.02
CA GLY A 62 -3.80 -2.30 3.50
C GLY A 62 -3.71 -0.99 4.29
N ARG A 63 -2.65 -0.79 5.09
CA ARG A 63 -2.43 0.44 5.89
C ARG A 63 -1.72 1.54 5.10
N MET A 64 -0.98 1.17 4.06
CA MET A 64 -0.24 2.10 3.20
C MET A 64 -0.36 1.76 1.72
N GLU A 65 -0.05 2.74 0.88
CA GLU A 65 0.00 2.61 -0.57
C GLU A 65 1.30 3.23 -1.10
N ALA A 66 2.00 2.50 -1.97
CA ALA A 66 3.14 3.01 -2.69
C ALA A 66 2.67 3.73 -3.97
N ARG A 67 2.93 5.05 -4.07
CA ARG A 67 2.69 5.82 -5.30
C ARG A 67 3.99 6.01 -6.06
N GLU A 68 4.02 5.51 -7.29
CA GLU A 68 5.17 5.63 -8.18
C GLU A 68 5.57 7.11 -8.32
N LYS A 69 6.86 7.41 -8.08
CA LYS A 69 7.47 8.75 -8.12
C LYS A 69 7.03 9.76 -7.04
N SER A 70 5.98 9.49 -6.25
CA SER A 70 5.51 10.40 -5.19
C SER A 70 5.93 9.97 -3.78
N GLY A 71 6.15 8.67 -3.56
CA GLY A 71 6.57 8.08 -2.29
C GLY A 71 5.50 7.20 -1.66
N PHE A 72 5.56 7.03 -0.33
CA PHE A 72 4.64 6.19 0.42
C PHE A 72 3.60 7.04 1.12
N TYR A 73 2.33 6.65 1.04
CA TYR A 73 1.21 7.38 1.63
C TYR A 73 0.40 6.46 2.54
N VAL A 74 -0.10 7.00 3.65
CA VAL A 74 -1.03 6.27 4.53
C VAL A 74 -2.37 6.12 3.83
N LYS A 75 -2.90 4.90 3.76
CA LYS A 75 -4.19 4.66 3.14
C LYS A 75 -5.30 4.98 4.14
N SER A 76 -6.24 5.82 3.74
CA SER A 76 -7.47 6.00 4.51
C SER A 76 -8.32 4.74 4.40
N VAL A 77 -8.75 4.20 5.54
CA VAL A 77 -9.74 3.10 5.59
C VAL A 77 -11.14 3.61 5.20
N ILE A 78 -11.28 4.89 4.84
CA ILE A 78 -12.51 5.44 4.24
C ILE A 78 -12.70 4.77 2.88
N GLN A 79 -13.37 3.63 2.93
CA GLN A 79 -14.12 2.99 1.87
C GLN A 79 -13.45 3.09 0.50
N GLN A 80 -12.63 2.09 0.22
CA GLN A 80 -12.84 1.38 -1.03
C GLN A 80 -14.21 0.69 -0.95
N HIS A 81 -15.31 1.46 -0.97
CA HIS A 81 -16.35 1.10 -1.91
C HIS A 81 -15.63 1.11 -3.25
N LYS A 82 -15.07 -0.05 -3.59
CA LYS A 82 -14.90 -0.42 -4.96
C LYS A 82 -16.33 -0.42 -5.49
N SER A 83 -16.84 0.77 -5.82
CA SER A 83 -17.72 0.93 -6.94
C SER A 83 -16.99 0.13 -8.00
N LEU A 84 -17.52 -1.06 -8.27
CA LEU A 84 -17.26 -1.77 -9.50
C LEU A 84 -17.08 -0.70 -10.57
N PRO A 85 -16.04 -0.74 -11.42
CA PRO A 85 -15.97 0.20 -12.52
C PRO A 85 -17.30 0.07 -13.24
N ALA A 86 -18.16 1.07 -13.07
CA ALA A 86 -19.40 1.17 -13.80
C ALA A 86 -18.91 1.34 -15.22
N GLU A 87 -18.97 0.25 -15.97
CA GLU A 87 -19.15 0.25 -17.41
C GLU A 87 -18.39 1.40 -18.09
N SER A 88 -17.05 1.33 -18.16
CA SER A 88 -16.32 2.22 -19.06
C SER A 88 -16.62 1.74 -20.48
N LYS A 89 -17.73 2.27 -20.99
CA LYS A 89 -18.25 2.21 -22.35
C LYS A 89 -17.14 1.93 -23.37
N PHE A 90 -16.93 0.67 -23.72
CA PHE A 90 -16.46 0.30 -25.06
C PHE A 90 -17.62 0.53 -26.03
N SER A 91 -18.06 1.79 -26.16
CA SER A 91 -19.02 2.15 -27.18
C SER A 91 -18.30 2.25 -28.51
N LYS A 92 -18.50 1.18 -29.29
CA LYS A 92 -18.43 1.03 -30.76
C LYS A 92 -17.04 0.81 -31.35
N PRO A 93 -16.79 -0.31 -32.06
CA PRO A 93 -15.70 -0.36 -33.03
C PRO A 93 -15.98 0.66 -34.15
N PRO A 94 -15.02 1.51 -34.52
CA PRO A 94 -15.17 2.44 -35.63
C PRO A 94 -14.88 1.73 -36.96
N TRP A 95 -15.74 0.79 -37.38
CA TRP A 95 -15.84 0.47 -38.80
C TRP A 95 -17.16 -0.22 -39.13
N VAL A 96 -18.14 0.57 -39.59
CA VAL A 96 -19.12 0.03 -40.54
C VAL A 96 -18.47 0.16 -41.91
N CYS A 97 -18.01 -0.95 -42.50
CA CYS A 97 -17.71 -0.95 -43.93
C CYS A 97 -19.05 -1.07 -44.64
N ASN A 98 -19.61 0.05 -45.06
CA ASN A 98 -20.62 0.05 -46.11
C ASN A 98 -19.92 -0.35 -47.41
N PHE A 99 -19.88 -1.65 -47.70
CA PHE A 99 -19.52 -2.16 -49.01
C PHE A 99 -20.76 -2.09 -49.92
N GLN A 100 -21.08 -0.87 -50.38
CA GLN A 100 -21.89 -0.67 -51.58
C GLN A 100 -20.95 -0.37 -52.75
N LYS A 101 -20.97 -1.28 -53.73
CA LYS A 101 -20.54 -1.22 -55.14
C LYS A 101 -20.13 -2.66 -55.51
N LYS A 102 -20.79 -3.36 -56.43
CA LYS A 102 -21.26 -2.99 -57.76
C LYS A 102 -22.23 -4.06 -58.26
#